data_AF-X1RZP8-F1
#
_entry.id   AF-X1RZP8-F1
#
_cell.length_a   1.000
_cell.length_b   1.000
_cell.length_c   1.000
_cell.angle_alpha   90.00
_cell.angle_beta   90.00
_cell.angle_gamma   90.00
#
_symmetry.space_group_name_H-M   'P 1'
#
loop_
_entity.id
_entity.type
_entity.pdbx_description
1 polymer ?
#
loop_
_entity_poly.entity_id
_entity_poly.type
_entity_poly.pdbx_seq_one_letter_code
_entity_poly.pdbx_strand_id
1 'polypeptide(L)'
;MFDFNKIIDYFKSTSIPQNMLDRGQLVLNNFLKPMKTLFEQRNVPQKPWSEGQIEFLLQMLSNMDTDKDEKSSRVGEREARIASSLHLKTSSGFCHGIGRSGFLTAPQPKAPGGSIMYEL
;
A
#
# COMPACT_ATOMS: atom_id res chain seq x y z
N MET A 1 1.43 -7.15 14.71
CA MET A 1 1.11 -6.51 13.43
C MET A 1 0.88 -5.03 13.69
N PHE A 2 1.42 -4.13 12.87
CA PHE A 2 1.31 -2.69 13.07
C PHE A 2 -0.14 -2.24 12.77
N ASP A 3 -0.84 -1.73 13.78
CA ASP A 3 -2.23 -1.26 13.67
C ASP A 3 -2.28 0.26 13.72
N PHE A 4 -2.60 0.89 12.59
CA PHE A 4 -2.72 2.34 12.47
C PHE A 4 -3.80 2.93 13.38
N ASN A 5 -4.80 2.16 13.81
CA ASN A 5 -5.85 2.65 14.72
C ASN A 5 -5.36 2.78 16.17
N LYS A 6 -4.22 2.16 16.49
CA LYS A 6 -3.62 2.13 17.83
C LYS A 6 -2.20 2.68 17.84
N ILE A 7 -1.81 3.46 16.82
CA ILE A 7 -0.44 3.96 16.69
C ILE A 7 -0.04 4.82 17.89
N ILE A 8 -0.98 5.55 18.50
CA ILE A 8 -0.70 6.40 19.66
C ILE A 8 -0.31 5.62 20.92
N ASP A 9 -0.68 4.33 21.02
CA ASP A 9 -0.36 3.51 22.20
C ASP A 9 1.16 3.35 22.36
N TYR A 10 1.91 3.37 21.25
CA TYR A 10 3.37 3.33 21.26
C TYR A 10 4.02 4.61 21.80
N PHE A 11 3.27 5.72 21.90
CA PHE A 11 3.77 7.02 22.30
C PHE A 11 3.23 7.50 23.65
N LYS A 12 2.35 6.73 24.30
CA LYS A 12 1.76 7.09 25.61
C LYS A 12 2.78 7.26 26.73
N SER A 13 3.95 6.62 26.63
CA SER A 13 5.04 6.74 27.61
C SER A 13 5.95 7.96 27.38
N THR A 14 5.73 8.72 26.30
CA THR A 14 6.53 9.91 25.98
C THR A 14 6.05 11.13 26.75
N SER A 15 6.79 12.24 26.66
CA SER A 15 6.39 13.53 27.22
C SER A 15 5.26 14.22 26.45
N ILE A 16 4.71 13.59 25.40
CA ILE A 16 3.67 14.18 24.56
C ILE A 16 2.31 14.10 25.30
N PRO A 17 1.61 15.22 25.49
CA PRO A 17 0.29 15.22 26.14
C PRO A 17 -0.74 14.34 25.42
N GLN A 18 -1.61 13.67 26.18
CA GLN A 18 -2.61 12.73 25.64
C GLN A 18 -3.55 13.39 24.62
N ASN A 19 -3.98 14.63 24.85
CA ASN A 19 -4.85 15.37 23.92
C ASN A 19 -4.17 15.63 22.56
N MET A 20 -2.85 15.79 22.52
CA MET A 20 -2.10 15.93 21.26
C MET A 20 -2.04 14.60 20.51
N LEU A 21 -1.81 13.50 21.23
CA LEU A 21 -1.83 12.15 20.66
C LEU A 21 -3.21 11.84 20.05
N ASP A 22 -4.28 12.09 20.81
CA ASP A 22 -5.66 11.87 20.35
C ASP A 22 -5.98 12.69 19.10
N ARG A 23 -5.53 13.96 19.07
CA ARG A 23 -5.69 14.81 17.89
C ARG A 23 -4.94 14.25 16.68
N GLY A 24 -3.71 13.76 16.88
CA GLY A 24 -2.93 13.10 15.82
C GLY A 24 -3.65 11.87 15.26
N GLN A 25 -4.15 10.99 16.13
CA GLN A 25 -4.92 9.81 15.72
C GLN A 25 -6.17 10.19 14.92
N LEU A 26 -6.90 11.22 15.35
CA LEU A 26 -8.08 11.71 14.63
C LEU A 26 -7.73 12.17 13.20
N VAL A 27 -6.65 12.93 13.04
CA VAL A 27 -6.19 13.41 11.73
C VAL A 27 -5.77 12.24 10.83
N LEU A 28 -5.02 11.28 11.38
CA LEU A 28 -4.62 10.07 10.65
C LEU A 28 -5.84 9.25 10.20
N ASN A 29 -6.82 9.05 11.09
CA ASN A 29 -8.04 8.33 10.76
C ASN A 29 -8.81 9.01 9.62
N ASN A 30 -8.85 10.35 9.58
CA ASN A 30 -9.46 11.09 8.48
C ASN A 30 -8.71 10.91 7.16
N PHE A 31 -7.37 10.85 7.19
CA PHE A 31 -6.55 10.55 6.02
C PHE A 31 -6.80 9.14 5.48
N LEU A 32 -6.95 8.15 6.38
CA LEU A 32 -7.15 6.74 6.02
C LEU A 32 -8.60 6.39 5.62
N LYS A 33 -9.59 7.16 6.10
CA LYS A 33 -11.02 6.88 5.91
C LYS A 33 -11.41 6.66 4.44
N PRO A 34 -10.96 7.46 3.45
CA PRO A 34 -11.34 7.24 2.06
C PRO A 34 -10.87 5.89 1.51
N MET A 35 -9.67 5.42 1.91
CA MET A 35 -9.18 4.09 1.50
C MET A 35 -10.04 2.97 2.08
N LYS A 36 -10.41 3.08 3.35
CA LYS A 36 -11.37 2.13 3.95
C LYS A 36 -12.66 2.07 3.14
N THR A 37 -13.21 3.24 2.78
CA THR A 37 -14.41 3.33 1.93
C THR A 37 -14.21 2.69 0.56
N LEU A 38 -13.07 2.92 -0.11
CA LEU A 38 -12.75 2.26 -1.39
C LEU A 38 -12.74 0.74 -1.25
N PHE A 39 -12.10 0.20 -0.21
CA PHE A 39 -12.00 -1.25 -0.01
C PHE A 39 -13.35 -1.91 0.29
N GLU A 40 -14.21 -1.21 1.05
CA GLU A 40 -15.55 -1.69 1.39
C GLU A 40 -16.53 -1.59 0.21
N GLN A 41 -16.47 -0.49 -0.55
CA GLN A 41 -17.48 -0.17 -1.55
C GLN A 41 -17.07 -0.50 -2.98
N ARG A 42 -15.75 -0.59 -3.28
CA ARG A 42 -15.18 -0.83 -4.62
C ARG A 42 -15.82 0.05 -5.70
N ASN A 43 -15.97 1.33 -5.37
CA ASN A 43 -16.61 2.33 -6.22
C ASN A 43 -15.77 3.61 -6.25
N VAL A 44 -15.88 4.33 -7.37
CA VAL A 44 -15.21 5.63 -7.54
C VAL A 44 -15.65 6.59 -6.42
N PRO A 45 -14.71 7.24 -5.72
CA PRO A 45 -15.07 8.13 -4.62
C PRO A 45 -15.79 9.38 -5.15
N GLN A 46 -16.86 9.80 -4.47
CA GLN A 46 -17.61 11.02 -4.82
C GLN A 46 -16.78 12.30 -4.63
N LYS A 47 -15.83 12.28 -3.69
CA LYS A 47 -14.90 13.37 -3.44
C LYS A 47 -13.51 12.95 -3.90
N PRO A 48 -12.78 13.81 -4.63
CA PRO A 48 -11.42 13.49 -5.05
C PRO A 48 -10.52 13.31 -3.84
N TRP A 49 -9.54 12.42 -3.98
CA TRP A 49 -8.49 12.23 -3.00
C TRP A 49 -7.36 13.22 -3.27
N SER A 50 -6.61 13.55 -2.22
CA SER A 50 -5.33 14.24 -2.40
C SER A 50 -4.30 13.32 -3.06
N GLU A 51 -3.31 13.89 -3.73
CA GLU A 51 -2.20 13.13 -4.33
C GLU A 51 -1.51 12.24 -3.28
N GLY A 52 -1.24 12.77 -2.09
CA GLY A 52 -0.64 11.98 -1.01
C GLY A 52 -1.47 10.77 -0.56
N GLN A 53 -2.80 10.82 -0.66
CA GLN A 53 -3.65 9.64 -0.37
C GLN A 53 -3.55 8.59 -1.48
N ILE A 54 -3.50 9.02 -2.74
CA ILE A 54 -3.35 8.13 -3.89
C ILE A 54 -1.97 7.47 -3.84
N GLU A 55 -0.92 8.25 -3.64
CA GLU A 55 0.45 7.76 -3.49
C GLU A 55 0.58 6.78 -2.33
N PHE A 56 0.00 7.10 -1.16
CA PHE A 56 0.02 6.21 -0.01
C PHE A 56 -0.69 4.89 -0.30
N LEU A 57 -1.85 4.91 -0.97
CA LEU A 57 -2.55 3.69 -1.38
C LEU A 57 -1.67 2.82 -2.30
N LEU A 58 -1.11 3.41 -3.36
CA LEU A 58 -0.27 2.70 -4.31
C LEU A 58 0.99 2.15 -3.64
N GLN A 59 1.64 2.96 -2.80
CA GLN A 59 2.81 2.53 -2.05
C GLN A 59 2.47 1.37 -1.10
N MET A 60 1.38 1.47 -0.35
CA MET A 60 0.94 0.42 0.57
C MET A 60 0.68 -0.90 -0.17
N LEU A 61 -0.05 -0.86 -1.28
CA LEU A 61 -0.31 -2.05 -2.10
C LEU A 61 0.98 -2.60 -2.72
N SER A 62 1.85 -1.76 -3.29
CA SER A 62 3.09 -2.24 -3.93
C SER A 62 4.07 -2.91 -2.95
N ASN A 63 4.00 -2.56 -1.66
CA ASN A 63 4.79 -3.22 -0.61
C ASN A 63 4.29 -4.63 -0.25
N MET A 64 3.17 -5.06 -0.83
CA MET A 64 2.67 -6.43 -0.70
C MET A 64 3.21 -7.38 -1.78
N ASP A 65 3.86 -6.85 -2.82
CA ASP A 65 4.46 -7.68 -3.87
C ASP A 65 5.72 -8.40 -3.37
N THR A 66 5.93 -9.62 -3.85
CA THR A 66 6.98 -10.52 -3.34
C THR A 66 8.40 -10.01 -3.60
N ASP A 67 8.57 -9.08 -4.53
CA ASP A 67 9.87 -8.47 -4.81
C ASP A 67 10.34 -7.48 -3.73
N LYS A 68 9.50 -7.18 -2.73
CA LYS A 68 9.83 -6.37 -1.53
C LYS A 68 10.13 -7.23 -0.30
N ASP A 69 10.02 -8.55 -0.39
CA ASP A 69 10.41 -9.44 0.69
C ASP A 69 11.95 -9.54 0.76
N GLU A 70 12.54 -8.87 1.75
CA GLU A 70 13.99 -8.87 2.01
C GLU A 70 14.55 -10.26 2.33
N LYS A 71 13.71 -11.20 2.78
CA LYS A 71 14.12 -12.57 3.15
C LYS A 71 13.92 -13.57 2.02
N SER A 72 13.39 -13.14 0.88
CA SER A 72 13.10 -14.02 -0.25
C SER A 72 14.37 -14.46 -0.99
N SER A 73 14.50 -15.78 -1.18
CA SER A 73 15.52 -16.36 -2.07
C SER A 73 15.11 -16.19 -3.53
N ARG A 74 15.48 -15.04 -4.11
CA ARG A 74 15.13 -14.62 -5.49
C ARG A 74 15.98 -15.32 -6.55
N VAL A 75 15.76 -16.62 -6.75
CA VAL A 75 16.55 -17.48 -7.65
C VAL A 75 15.94 -17.66 -9.04
N GLY A 76 14.70 -17.19 -9.26
CA GLY A 76 14.02 -17.31 -10.55
C GLY A 76 14.60 -16.41 -11.65
N GLU A 77 14.17 -16.68 -12.88
CA GLU A 77 14.45 -15.87 -14.07
C GLU A 77 13.66 -14.56 -14.05
N ARG A 78 12.44 -14.58 -13.48
CA ARG A 78 11.54 -13.42 -13.39
C ARG A 78 11.23 -13.08 -11.94
N GLU A 79 12.17 -12.36 -11.34
CA GLU A 79 12.13 -11.89 -9.95
C GLU A 79 11.88 -10.39 -9.83
N ALA A 80 11.49 -9.71 -10.91
CA ALA A 80 11.21 -8.27 -10.94
C ALA A 80 12.34 -7.40 -10.34
N ARG A 81 13.60 -7.77 -10.63
CA ARG A 81 14.77 -6.97 -10.25
C ARG A 81 14.79 -5.68 -11.05
N ILE A 82 15.01 -4.54 -10.40
CA ILE A 82 15.12 -3.24 -11.05
C ILE A 82 16.58 -2.81 -11.16
N ALA A 83 16.97 -2.24 -12.30
CA ALA A 83 18.31 -1.66 -12.50
C ALA A 83 18.39 -0.20 -12.07
N SER A 84 17.26 0.52 -12.05
CA SER A 84 17.19 1.95 -11.71
C SER A 84 15.97 2.24 -10.84
N SER A 85 16.16 3.08 -9.83
CA SER A 85 15.07 3.57 -8.97
C SER A 85 14.05 4.43 -9.72
N LEU A 86 14.40 4.96 -10.91
CA LEU A 86 13.45 5.66 -11.78
C LEU A 86 12.28 4.76 -12.19
N HIS A 87 12.50 3.44 -12.31
CA HIS A 87 11.43 2.49 -12.61
C HIS A 87 10.32 2.51 -11.56
N LEU A 88 10.66 2.72 -10.29
CA LEU A 88 9.68 2.77 -9.20
C LEU A 88 8.74 3.97 -9.33
N LYS A 89 9.23 5.09 -9.88
CA LYS A 89 8.42 6.30 -10.08
C LYS A 89 7.37 6.11 -11.17
N THR A 90 7.70 5.36 -12.22
CA THR A 90 6.79 5.12 -13.35
C THR A 90 5.85 3.94 -13.12
N SER A 91 6.27 2.94 -12.34
CA SER A 91 5.47 1.74 -12.02
C SER A 91 4.67 1.89 -10.72
N SER A 92 4.79 3.02 -10.02
CA SER A 92 4.27 3.21 -8.66
C SER A 92 4.69 2.09 -7.69
N GLY A 93 5.87 1.50 -7.94
CA GLY A 93 6.40 0.37 -7.20
C GLY A 93 5.98 -1.01 -7.70
N PHE A 94 4.99 -1.18 -8.57
CA PHE A 94 4.52 -2.51 -9.03
C PHE A 94 5.44 -3.13 -10.09
N CYS A 95 6.54 -3.75 -9.66
CA CYS A 95 7.61 -4.22 -10.55
C CYS A 95 7.29 -5.55 -11.27
N HIS A 96 6.39 -6.37 -10.71
CA HIS A 96 5.97 -7.62 -11.33
C HIS A 96 4.92 -7.44 -12.44
N GLY A 97 4.27 -6.28 -12.49
CA GLY A 97 3.12 -6.01 -13.36
C GLY A 97 1.83 -6.69 -12.88
N ILE A 98 0.86 -6.83 -13.79
CA ILE A 98 -0.44 -7.44 -13.54
C ILE A 98 -0.63 -8.71 -14.37
N GLY A 99 -1.55 -9.57 -13.94
CA GLY A 99 -1.94 -10.76 -14.67
C GLY A 99 -0.91 -11.90 -14.65
N ARG A 100 -1.28 -12.99 -15.31
CA ARG A 100 -0.45 -14.18 -15.53
C ARG A 100 -0.24 -14.42 -17.01
N SER A 101 0.71 -15.32 -17.33
CA SER A 101 0.90 -15.77 -18.71
C SER A 101 -0.40 -16.34 -19.27
N GLY A 102 -0.89 -15.74 -20.36
CA GLY A 102 -2.17 -16.09 -21.01
C GLY A 102 -3.44 -15.47 -20.40
N PHE A 103 -3.38 -14.82 -19.22
CA PHE A 103 -4.59 -14.33 -18.54
C PHE A 103 -4.33 -13.02 -17.77
N LEU A 104 -4.79 -11.89 -18.33
CA LEU A 104 -4.55 -10.55 -17.77
C LEU A 104 -5.24 -10.33 -16.41
N THR A 105 -6.47 -10.82 -16.25
CA THR A 105 -7.28 -10.63 -15.04
C THR A 105 -7.01 -11.68 -13.96
N ALA A 106 -6.14 -12.67 -14.24
CA ALA A 106 -5.79 -13.67 -13.24
C ALA A 106 -4.84 -13.06 -12.19
N PRO A 107 -5.10 -13.24 -10.88
CA PRO A 107 -4.22 -12.73 -9.84
C PRO A 107 -2.82 -13.36 -9.97
N GLN A 108 -1.79 -12.53 -9.83
CA GLN A 108 -0.39 -12.89 -9.96
C GLN A 108 0.17 -13.30 -8.59
N PRO A 109 0.54 -14.57 -8.35
CA PRO A 109 1.06 -15.00 -7.05
C PRO A 109 2.32 -14.27 -6.58
N LYS A 110 3.15 -13.76 -7.51
CA LYS A 110 4.32 -12.93 -7.17
C LYS A 110 4.00 -11.45 -6.92
N ALA A 111 2.79 -11.02 -7.25
CA ALA A 111 2.33 -9.63 -7.11
C ALA A 111 0.94 -9.55 -6.45
N PRO A 112 0.78 -9.99 -5.18
CA PRO A 112 -0.50 -9.85 -4.49
C PRO A 112 -1.00 -8.41 -4.44
N GLY A 113 -0.11 -7.45 -4.22
CA GLY A 113 -0.43 -6.02 -4.19
C GLY A 113 -0.93 -5.50 -5.52
N GLY A 114 -0.19 -5.78 -6.60
CA GLY A 114 -0.60 -5.44 -7.96
C GLY A 114 -1.91 -6.12 -8.38
N SER A 115 -2.17 -7.33 -7.90
CA SER A 115 -3.41 -8.06 -8.16
C SER A 115 -4.62 -7.43 -7.47
N ILE A 116 -4.47 -7.04 -6.18
CA ILE A 116 -5.50 -6.31 -5.44
C ILE A 116 -5.78 -4.98 -6.10
N MET A 117 -4.73 -4.23 -6.45
CA MET A 117 -4.86 -2.94 -7.15
C MET A 117 -5.68 -3.08 -8.44
N TYR A 118 -5.52 -4.17 -9.19
CA TYR A 118 -6.23 -4.39 -10.44
C TYR A 118 -7.69 -4.82 -10.25
N GLU A 119 -8.05 -5.33 -9.07
CA GLU A 119 -9.43 -5.73 -8.72
C GLU A 119 -10.27 -4.56 -8.15
N LEU A 120 -9.60 -3.54 -7.58
CA LEU A 120 -10.24 -2.34 -7.02
C LEU A 120 -10.79 -1.41 -8.10
#